data_AF-A0A9W3GGP7-F1
#
_entry.id   AF-A0A9W3GGP7-F1
#
_cell.length_a   1.000
_cell.length_b   1.000
_cell.length_c   1.000
_cell.angle_alpha   90.00
_cell.angle_beta   90.00
_cell.angle_gamma   90.00
#
_symmetry.space_group_name_H-M   'P 1'
#
loop_
_entity.id
_entity.type
_entity.pdbx_description
1 polymer ?
#
loop_
_entity_poly.entity_id
_entity_poly.type
_entity_poly.pdbx_seq_one_letter_code
_entity_poly.pdbx_strand_id
1 'polypeptide(L)'
;MVDSAVQTEPWKSCCLCIIKRCVASFYFRSTVLLLPPVNFTIKTTDLAQVLLRWEPNPDQEERNVKLGYHVKINAPQEEDYETRNTESKRTTILHKGFSASVQTIPWNDHSLPPSSWVSAELKAPPGSPGTSAVNLTCITSTEANTYTHLRPYQVSLHCTWLVGKDAPEDTQYFLYYRYGSWTEECQEYSKDTLQRNTACWFPRTFINSKGRSLLAVYVNGSSKEAVIKPLDQLFALHAIDRVNPPVNVTAEIERTCLTIQWKKPVSPFPIHCFVYEVKIYNTRKGFSQKEKVTTDTFIAIIDDISKYSIQVRAAMSSVCRETGLWSEWSQPIYVGNDEKQPWTEWFPVVLMAVICFLLLILSLICRICHLWTKLFPPVPAPKSNIKDFFVTINYEKSGSGETDIEVVSYVEEPGFETLEDSVF
;
A
#
# COMPACT_ATOMS: atom_id res chain seq x y z
N MET A 1 113.64 27.88 60.07
CA MET A 1 112.21 28.16 60.40
C MET A 1 111.84 29.44 59.66
N VAL A 2 111.68 29.50 58.32
CA VAL A 2 111.02 28.61 57.33
C VAL A 2 109.51 28.66 57.59
N ASP A 3 108.66 29.34 56.81
CA ASP A 3 108.45 29.21 55.35
C ASP A 3 108.13 30.55 54.64
N SER A 4 108.68 30.88 53.46
CA SER A 4 108.41 30.34 52.11
C SER A 4 106.96 30.61 51.66
N ALA A 5 106.60 31.10 50.47
CA ALA A 5 107.28 31.68 49.31
C ALA A 5 106.15 32.14 48.33
N VAL A 6 106.34 33.31 47.71
CA VAL A 6 106.09 33.60 46.28
C VAL A 6 104.64 33.58 45.71
N GLN A 7 104.02 34.76 45.69
CA GLN A 7 103.70 35.60 44.51
C GLN A 7 103.46 34.93 43.13
N THR A 8 102.25 35.06 42.57
CA THR A 8 101.88 35.88 41.37
C THR A 8 100.64 35.32 40.65
N GLU A 9 99.52 36.04 40.67
CA GLU A 9 98.75 36.36 39.44
C GLU A 9 99.50 37.50 38.68
N PRO A 10 99.08 38.10 37.53
CA PRO A 10 97.83 37.97 36.73
C PRO A 10 97.96 38.13 35.18
N TRP A 11 96.79 38.16 34.52
CA TRP A 11 96.38 38.87 33.28
C TRP A 11 96.27 38.08 31.96
N LYS A 12 95.02 37.91 31.50
CA LYS A 12 94.38 38.62 30.35
C LYS A 12 93.11 37.85 29.96
N SER A 13 91.94 38.38 30.30
CA SER A 13 91.12 39.26 29.45
C SER A 13 90.39 38.54 28.32
N CYS A 14 89.05 38.60 28.41
CA CYS A 14 88.07 38.63 27.33
C CYS A 14 88.11 37.54 26.25
N CYS A 15 87.13 36.62 26.28
CA CYS A 15 85.97 36.72 25.39
C CYS A 15 85.06 35.47 25.46
N LEU A 16 83.76 35.75 25.42
CA LEU A 16 82.67 34.93 24.86
C LEU A 16 82.09 33.74 25.66
N CYS A 17 80.83 34.00 26.05
CA CYS A 17 79.68 33.12 25.82
C CYS A 17 79.50 31.87 26.68
N ILE A 18 78.70 32.04 27.74
CA ILE A 18 77.42 31.36 27.95
C ILE A 18 77.31 29.98 27.24
N ILE A 19 77.85 28.93 27.86
CA ILE A 19 77.35 27.57 27.67
C ILE A 19 77.17 26.94 29.06
N LYS A 20 76.22 27.49 29.82
CA LYS A 20 75.60 26.72 30.90
C LYS A 20 74.76 25.63 30.24
N ARG A 21 75.20 24.39 30.40
CA ARG A 21 74.46 23.15 30.13
C ARG A 21 73.06 23.22 30.75
N CYS A 22 72.08 23.67 29.98
CA CYS A 22 70.72 23.19 30.11
C CYS A 22 70.68 21.83 29.42
N VAL A 23 70.86 20.76 30.19
CA VAL A 23 70.34 19.45 29.78
C VAL A 23 68.83 19.57 29.92
N ALA A 24 68.19 20.09 28.85
CA ALA A 24 66.77 19.94 28.68
C ALA A 24 66.54 18.46 28.41
N SER A 25 66.16 17.72 29.45
CA SER A 25 65.51 16.43 29.30
C SER A 25 64.24 16.65 28.49
N PHE A 26 64.34 16.57 27.16
CA PHE A 26 63.20 16.41 26.28
C PHE A 26 62.58 15.04 26.62
N TYR A 27 61.64 15.04 27.56
CA TYR A 27 60.63 14.01 27.63
C TYR A 27 59.85 14.10 26.31
N PHE A 28 60.24 13.31 25.31
CA PHE A 28 59.34 12.97 24.22
C PHE A 28 58.17 12.23 24.85
N ARG A 29 57.08 12.96 25.14
CA ARG A 29 55.78 12.35 25.38
C ARG A 29 55.37 11.77 24.04
N SER A 30 55.69 10.50 23.80
CA SER A 30 55.27 9.77 22.62
C SER A 30 53.74 9.81 22.57
N THR A 31 53.20 10.71 21.74
CA THR A 31 51.79 10.74 21.43
C THR A 31 51.50 9.46 20.67
N VAL A 32 50.74 8.56 21.29
CA VAL A 32 50.32 7.30 20.65
C VAL A 32 49.46 7.67 19.44
N LEU A 33 49.95 7.33 18.26
CA LEU A 33 49.22 7.48 17.00
C LEU A 33 48.57 6.14 16.67
N LEU A 34 47.26 6.13 16.50
CA LEU A 34 46.55 4.96 15.99
C LEU A 34 46.70 4.91 14.47
N LEU A 35 47.11 3.74 13.97
CA LEU A 35 47.26 3.51 12.54
C LEU A 35 45.97 2.96 11.93
N PRO A 36 45.66 3.33 10.68
CA PRO A 36 44.50 2.81 9.98
C PRO A 36 44.59 1.29 9.76
N PRO A 37 43.46 0.57 9.75
CA PRO A 37 43.45 -0.85 9.40
C PRO A 37 43.89 -1.05 7.94
N VAL A 38 44.38 -2.25 7.64
CA VAL A 38 44.87 -2.61 6.29
C VAL A 38 43.97 -3.66 5.64
N ASN A 39 44.15 -3.89 4.34
CA ASN A 39 43.42 -4.91 3.58
C ASN A 39 41.89 -4.81 3.68
N PHE A 40 41.35 -3.60 3.75
CA PHE A 40 39.91 -3.38 3.81
C PHE A 40 39.25 -3.76 2.48
N THR A 41 38.35 -4.74 2.53
CA THR A 41 37.65 -5.29 1.38
C THR A 41 36.16 -5.41 1.64
N ILE A 42 35.37 -5.26 0.57
CA ILE A 42 33.93 -5.44 0.55
C ILE A 42 33.62 -6.52 -0.47
N LYS A 43 32.98 -7.61 -0.03
CA LYS A 43 32.59 -8.72 -0.90
C LYS A 43 31.11 -9.02 -0.78
N THR A 44 30.43 -9.17 -1.90
CA THR A 44 29.05 -9.67 -1.93
C THR A 44 29.05 -11.15 -1.57
N THR A 45 28.31 -11.52 -0.53
CA THR A 45 28.20 -12.93 -0.11
C THR A 45 26.92 -13.59 -0.60
N ASP A 46 25.84 -12.81 -0.73
CA ASP A 46 24.51 -13.28 -1.12
C ASP A 46 23.64 -12.07 -1.57
N LEU A 47 22.38 -12.31 -1.94
CA LEU A 47 21.43 -11.26 -2.35
C LEU A 47 21.30 -10.16 -1.29
N ALA A 48 21.52 -8.90 -1.68
CA ALA A 48 21.47 -7.75 -0.75
C ALA A 48 22.31 -7.95 0.52
N GLN A 49 23.46 -8.63 0.42
CA GLN A 49 24.32 -8.98 1.56
C GLN A 49 25.80 -8.85 1.24
N VAL A 50 26.51 -8.14 2.09
CA VAL A 50 27.95 -7.87 1.96
C VAL A 50 28.71 -8.23 3.22
N LEU A 51 29.95 -8.67 3.03
CA LEU A 51 30.93 -8.89 4.08
C LEU A 51 32.03 -7.84 3.94
N LEU A 52 32.17 -7.03 4.98
CA LEU A 52 33.27 -6.11 5.19
C LEU A 52 34.35 -6.85 5.97
N ARG A 53 35.59 -6.81 5.48
CA ARG A 53 36.72 -7.45 6.15
C ARG A 53 37.96 -6.58 6.06
N TRP A 54 38.68 -6.46 7.18
CA TRP A 54 39.93 -5.73 7.28
C TRP A 54 40.90 -6.48 8.20
N GLU A 55 42.13 -6.01 8.29
CA GLU A 55 43.16 -6.56 9.16
C GLU A 55 43.74 -5.46 10.05
N PRO A 56 44.15 -5.79 11.30
CA PRO A 56 44.86 -4.84 12.14
C PRO A 56 46.15 -4.39 11.46
N ASN A 57 46.56 -3.13 11.68
CA ASN A 57 47.80 -2.64 11.12
C ASN A 57 49.00 -3.35 11.77
N PRO A 58 49.89 -4.01 10.99
CA PRO A 58 51.03 -4.73 11.55
C PRO A 58 52.05 -3.83 12.23
N ASP A 59 52.11 -2.55 11.84
CA ASP A 59 53.05 -1.56 12.39
C ASP A 59 52.49 -0.91 13.68
N GLN A 60 51.32 -1.34 14.15
CA GLN A 60 50.71 -0.80 15.37
C GLN A 60 51.46 -1.33 16.60
N GLU A 61 51.97 -0.43 17.44
CA GLU A 61 52.60 -0.82 18.71
C GLU A 61 51.65 -1.66 19.58
N GLU A 62 52.09 -2.89 19.91
CA GLU A 62 51.42 -3.75 20.88
C GLU A 62 51.59 -3.18 22.30
N ARG A 63 50.68 -2.29 22.70
CA ARG A 63 50.53 -1.85 24.09
C ARG A 63 49.24 -2.42 24.69
N ASN A 64 49.10 -2.35 26.02
CA ASN A 64 47.93 -2.78 26.80
C ASN A 64 46.61 -2.02 26.48
N VAL A 65 46.51 -1.33 25.35
CA VAL A 65 45.32 -0.60 24.91
C VAL A 65 44.42 -1.54 24.12
N LYS A 66 43.18 -1.71 24.58
CA LYS A 66 42.18 -2.46 23.82
C LYS A 66 41.74 -1.62 22.62
N LEU A 67 42.08 -2.07 21.43
CA LEU A 67 41.65 -1.44 20.17
C LEU A 67 40.29 -1.98 19.72
N GLY A 68 39.57 -1.13 19.00
CA GLY A 68 38.36 -1.47 18.26
C GLY A 68 38.32 -0.72 16.93
N TYR A 69 37.20 -0.84 16.23
CA TYR A 69 37.01 -0.25 14.91
C TYR A 69 35.70 0.51 14.86
N HIS A 70 35.75 1.69 14.28
CA HIS A 70 34.56 2.44 13.91
C HIS A 70 34.35 2.24 12.40
N VAL A 71 33.20 1.67 12.05
CA VAL A 71 32.78 1.47 10.66
C VAL A 71 31.68 2.47 10.33
N LYS A 72 31.84 3.15 9.19
CA LYS A 72 30.85 4.06 8.63
C LYS A 72 30.44 3.58 7.25
N ILE A 73 29.15 3.32 7.05
CA ILE A 73 28.55 3.11 5.74
C ILE A 73 28.25 4.49 5.16
N ASN A 74 28.81 4.79 3.99
CA ASN A 74 28.63 6.09 3.32
C ASN A 74 27.45 6.06 2.35
N ALA A 75 27.23 4.91 1.70
CA ALA A 75 26.16 4.72 0.72
C ALA A 75 25.75 3.24 0.68
N PRO A 76 24.47 2.90 0.38
CA PRO A 76 23.39 3.81 -0.07
C PRO A 76 22.62 4.50 1.06
N GLN A 77 22.78 4.05 2.31
CA GLN A 77 22.19 4.66 3.50
C GLN A 77 23.29 4.86 4.53
N GLU A 78 23.40 6.08 5.07
CA GLU A 78 24.40 6.38 6.09
C GLU A 78 24.06 5.68 7.40
N GLU A 79 25.03 4.93 7.92
CA GLU A 79 24.96 4.23 9.21
C GLU A 79 26.38 4.13 9.75
N ASP A 80 26.56 4.29 11.05
CA ASP A 80 27.84 4.08 11.71
C ASP A 80 27.69 3.21 12.96
N TYR A 81 28.75 2.48 13.28
CA TYR A 81 28.80 1.59 14.43
C TYR A 81 30.23 1.24 14.81
N GLU A 82 30.40 0.83 16.07
CA GLU A 82 31.67 0.35 16.60
C GLU A 82 31.67 -1.16 16.75
N THR A 83 32.82 -1.79 16.49
CA THR A 83 33.00 -3.24 16.65
C THR A 83 34.43 -3.58 17.05
N ARG A 84 34.62 -4.69 17.75
CA ARG A 84 35.95 -5.25 18.05
C ARG A 84 36.39 -6.31 17.04
N ASN A 85 35.47 -6.77 16.20
CA ASN A 85 35.76 -7.76 15.17
C ASN A 85 36.42 -7.10 13.97
N THR A 86 37.20 -7.87 13.22
CA THR A 86 37.84 -7.45 11.96
C THR A 86 36.98 -7.77 10.73
N GLU A 87 35.76 -8.24 10.97
CA GLU A 87 34.76 -8.51 9.95
C GLU A 87 33.37 -8.07 10.39
N SER A 88 32.55 -7.66 9.42
CA SER A 88 31.17 -7.27 9.66
C SER A 88 30.30 -7.61 8.46
N LYS A 89 29.20 -8.34 8.73
CA LYS A 89 28.23 -8.74 7.72
C LYS A 89 27.04 -7.78 7.73
N ARG A 90 26.66 -7.25 6.57
CA ARG A 90 25.60 -6.24 6.43
C ARG A 90 24.58 -6.66 5.38
N THR A 91 23.31 -6.36 5.65
CA THR A 91 22.21 -6.56 4.71
C THR A 91 21.78 -5.19 4.19
N THR A 92 21.92 -4.96 2.89
CA THR A 92 21.70 -3.65 2.25
C THR A 92 21.45 -3.82 0.76
N ILE A 93 20.81 -2.84 0.13
CA ILE A 93 20.59 -2.84 -1.32
C ILE A 93 21.91 -2.58 -2.07
N LEU A 94 22.14 -3.30 -3.17
CA LEU A 94 23.39 -3.28 -3.92
C LEU A 94 23.21 -2.75 -5.34
N HIS A 95 21.99 -2.63 -5.87
CA HIS A 95 21.76 -2.08 -7.22
C HIS A 95 22.20 -0.61 -7.38
N LYS A 96 22.43 0.10 -6.26
CA LYS A 96 22.97 1.47 -6.22
C LYS A 96 24.48 1.54 -5.95
N GLY A 97 25.14 0.40 -5.80
CA GLY A 97 26.49 0.33 -5.25
C GLY A 97 26.49 0.45 -3.73
N PHE A 98 27.66 0.24 -3.12
CA PHE A 98 27.84 0.26 -1.68
C PHE A 98 29.21 0.85 -1.34
N SER A 99 29.29 1.73 -0.37
CA SER A 99 30.56 2.33 0.07
C SER A 99 30.63 2.35 1.58
N ALA A 100 31.79 1.99 2.12
CA ALA A 100 32.05 2.01 3.54
C ALA A 100 33.47 2.49 3.83
N SER A 101 33.66 2.95 5.06
CA SER A 101 34.94 3.39 5.61
C SER A 101 35.13 2.74 6.99
N VAL A 102 36.37 2.42 7.34
CA VAL A 102 36.72 1.91 8.66
C VAL A 102 37.97 2.61 9.20
N GLN A 103 37.98 2.88 10.50
CA GLN A 103 39.13 3.43 11.20
C GLN A 103 39.33 2.71 12.55
N THR A 104 40.56 2.72 13.04
CA THR A 104 40.94 2.18 14.35
C THR A 104 40.61 3.20 15.44
N ILE A 105 39.98 2.74 16.51
CA ILE A 105 39.62 3.57 17.68
C ILE A 105 40.08 2.90 18.98
N PRO A 106 40.36 3.68 20.03
CA PRO A 106 40.57 3.12 21.36
C PRO A 106 39.20 2.69 21.95
N TRP A 107 39.09 1.43 22.40
CA TRP A 107 37.78 0.88 22.84
C TRP A 107 37.34 1.39 24.22
N ASN A 108 38.29 1.58 25.13
CA ASN A 108 38.00 1.90 26.54
C ASN A 108 38.32 3.34 26.92
N ASP A 109 39.09 4.06 26.10
CA ASP A 109 39.63 5.37 26.46
C ASP A 109 39.64 6.29 25.23
N HIS A 110 38.59 7.09 25.08
CA HIS A 110 38.47 8.06 23.99
C HIS A 110 39.44 9.26 24.10
N SER A 111 40.39 9.23 25.04
CA SER A 111 41.44 10.26 25.13
C SER A 111 42.44 10.22 23.96
N LEU A 112 42.57 9.07 23.29
CA LEU A 112 43.39 8.95 22.09
C LEU A 112 42.59 9.29 20.82
N PRO A 113 43.17 10.08 19.90
CA PRO A 113 42.53 10.36 18.63
C PRO A 113 42.42 9.08 17.79
N PRO A 114 41.33 8.92 17.01
CA PRO A 114 41.18 7.81 16.09
C PRO A 114 42.22 7.87 14.97
N SER A 115 42.44 6.74 14.29
CA SER A 115 43.26 6.71 13.08
C SER A 115 42.60 7.44 11.91
N SER A 116 43.31 7.58 10.79
CA SER A 116 42.68 7.95 9.51
C SER A 116 41.69 6.86 9.05
N TRP A 117 40.74 7.26 8.20
CA TRP A 117 39.79 6.35 7.55
C TRP A 117 40.43 5.60 6.39
N VAL A 118 40.01 4.35 6.21
CA VAL A 118 40.26 3.56 5.01
C VAL A 118 38.91 3.21 4.38
N SER A 119 38.76 3.51 3.10
CA SER A 119 37.50 3.35 2.39
C SER A 119 37.60 2.30 1.30
N ALA A 120 36.49 1.62 1.06
CA ALA A 120 36.32 0.71 -0.06
C ALA A 120 34.91 0.88 -0.63
N GLU A 121 34.76 0.55 -1.92
CA GLU A 121 33.49 0.67 -2.63
C GLU A 121 33.22 -0.55 -3.51
N LEU A 122 31.94 -0.92 -3.56
CA LEU A 122 31.36 -1.83 -4.53
C LEU A 122 30.60 -0.98 -5.55
N LYS A 123 31.07 -0.98 -6.79
CA LYS A 123 30.42 -0.24 -7.87
C LYS A 123 29.02 -0.79 -8.12
N ALA A 124 28.11 0.10 -8.52
CA ALA A 124 26.78 -0.31 -8.95
C ALA A 124 26.89 -1.31 -10.13
N PRO A 125 26.03 -2.33 -10.18
CA PRO A 125 26.02 -3.27 -11.30
C PRO A 125 25.82 -2.55 -12.65
N PRO A 126 26.40 -3.06 -13.74
CA PRO A 126 26.22 -2.47 -15.05
C PRO A 126 24.77 -2.59 -15.52
N GLY A 127 24.33 -1.63 -16.33
CA GLY A 127 23.04 -1.67 -16.99
C GLY A 127 22.60 -0.30 -17.50
N SER A 128 21.94 -0.29 -18.66
CA SER A 128 21.51 0.96 -19.29
C SER A 128 20.42 1.63 -18.44
N PRO A 129 20.43 2.98 -18.30
CA PRO A 129 19.35 3.70 -17.63
C PRO A 129 17.98 3.35 -18.20
N GLY A 130 16.97 3.27 -17.33
CA GLY A 130 15.58 2.97 -17.73
C GLY A 130 15.27 1.50 -18.04
N THR A 131 16.25 0.61 -18.06
CA THR A 131 16.03 -0.85 -18.30
C THR A 131 15.60 -1.63 -17.05
N SER A 132 15.90 -1.09 -15.85
CA SER A 132 15.54 -1.72 -14.58
C SER A 132 14.04 -1.86 -14.43
N ALA A 133 13.61 -2.97 -13.82
CA ALA A 133 12.24 -3.11 -13.33
C ALA A 133 11.89 -1.95 -12.38
N VAL A 134 10.61 -1.56 -12.35
CA VAL A 134 10.10 -0.48 -11.50
C VAL A 134 8.84 -0.92 -10.75
N ASN A 135 8.49 -0.21 -9.68
CA ASN A 135 7.32 -0.52 -8.84
C ASN A 135 7.26 -1.97 -8.34
N LEU A 136 8.40 -2.50 -7.90
CA LEU A 136 8.45 -3.81 -7.26
C LEU A 136 7.63 -3.78 -5.96
N THR A 137 6.56 -4.57 -5.95
CA THR A 137 5.71 -4.76 -4.78
C THR A 137 5.65 -6.24 -4.45
N CYS A 138 5.71 -6.57 -3.18
CA CYS A 138 5.63 -7.94 -2.69
C CYS A 138 4.63 -8.03 -1.56
N ILE A 139 3.91 -9.15 -1.51
CA ILE A 139 2.91 -9.45 -0.49
C ILE A 139 3.16 -10.89 -0.03
N THR A 140 3.20 -11.10 1.28
CA THR A 140 3.20 -12.45 1.85
C THR A 140 1.81 -12.79 2.38
N SER A 141 1.39 -14.03 2.18
CA SER A 141 0.15 -14.56 2.75
C SER A 141 0.45 -15.84 3.52
N THR A 142 -0.25 -16.05 4.64
CA THR A 142 -0.10 -17.27 5.44
C THR A 142 -1.24 -18.23 5.14
N GLU A 143 -0.92 -19.48 4.88
CA GLU A 143 -1.90 -20.55 4.69
C GLU A 143 -1.72 -21.65 5.73
N ALA A 144 -2.81 -22.33 6.07
CA ALA A 144 -2.74 -23.50 6.94
C ALA A 144 -2.18 -24.68 6.14
N ASN A 145 -1.10 -25.28 6.63
CA ASN A 145 -0.54 -26.48 6.05
C ASN A 145 -1.25 -27.70 6.63
N THR A 146 -2.00 -28.41 5.79
CA THR A 146 -2.79 -29.58 6.18
C THR A 146 -1.99 -30.88 6.28
N TYR A 147 -0.73 -30.90 5.79
CA TYR A 147 0.03 -32.14 5.62
C TYR A 147 1.01 -32.45 6.76
N THR A 148 1.50 -31.44 7.50
CA THR A 148 2.55 -31.66 8.49
C THR A 148 2.26 -30.97 9.83
N HIS A 149 2.12 -31.75 10.90
CA HIS A 149 1.91 -31.24 12.26
C HIS A 149 3.08 -30.37 12.78
N LEU A 150 4.29 -30.52 12.24
CA LEU A 150 5.50 -29.80 12.68
C LEU A 150 5.59 -28.37 12.12
N ARG A 151 4.99 -28.10 10.96
CA ARG A 151 4.87 -26.76 10.37
C ARG A 151 3.43 -26.54 9.95
N PRO A 152 2.55 -26.11 10.88
CA PRO A 152 1.12 -25.95 10.62
C PRO A 152 0.80 -24.76 9.71
N TYR A 153 1.78 -23.91 9.39
CA TYR A 153 1.61 -22.75 8.54
C TYR A 153 2.66 -22.72 7.43
N GLN A 154 2.20 -22.33 6.25
CA GLN A 154 2.98 -22.10 5.05
C GLN A 154 2.92 -20.61 4.72
N VAL A 155 4.02 -20.01 4.29
CA VAL A 155 4.03 -18.65 3.78
C VAL A 155 4.22 -18.71 2.27
N SER A 156 3.33 -18.05 1.56
CA SER A 156 3.45 -17.77 0.13
C SER A 156 3.93 -16.33 -0.09
N LEU A 157 4.60 -16.10 -1.22
CA LEU A 157 5.12 -14.79 -1.61
C LEU A 157 4.65 -14.49 -3.03
N HIS A 158 3.94 -13.38 -3.19
CA HIS A 158 3.54 -12.85 -4.48
C HIS A 158 4.24 -11.52 -4.71
N CYS A 159 4.95 -11.38 -5.82
CA CYS A 159 5.62 -10.13 -6.19
C CYS A 159 5.20 -9.69 -7.59
N THR A 160 5.03 -8.40 -7.80
CA THR A 160 4.71 -7.79 -9.09
C THR A 160 5.62 -6.60 -9.36
N TRP A 161 5.94 -6.34 -10.62
CA TRP A 161 6.72 -5.20 -11.06
C TRP A 161 6.28 -4.77 -12.45
N LEU A 162 6.65 -3.55 -12.82
CA LEU A 162 6.51 -3.03 -14.16
C LEU A 162 7.85 -3.13 -14.90
N VAL A 163 7.76 -3.34 -16.20
CA VAL A 163 8.92 -3.36 -17.09
C VAL A 163 9.56 -1.98 -17.14
N GLY A 164 10.89 -1.93 -17.25
CA GLY A 164 11.63 -0.68 -17.39
C GLY A 164 11.17 0.08 -18.63
N LYS A 165 11.08 1.42 -18.51
CA LYS A 165 10.61 2.29 -19.60
C LYS A 165 11.44 2.15 -20.88
N ASP A 166 12.74 1.99 -20.72
CA ASP A 166 13.71 1.89 -21.82
C ASP A 166 14.23 0.45 -21.95
N ALA A 167 13.52 -0.53 -21.39
CA ALA A 167 13.86 -1.93 -21.53
C ALA A 167 13.48 -2.42 -22.95
N PRO A 168 14.40 -3.05 -23.69
CA PRO A 168 14.11 -3.66 -24.98
C PRO A 168 12.94 -4.64 -24.94
N GLU A 169 12.27 -4.84 -26.07
CA GLU A 169 11.12 -5.76 -26.15
C GLU A 169 11.48 -7.22 -25.86
N ASP A 170 12.73 -7.62 -26.14
CA ASP A 170 13.24 -8.96 -25.88
C ASP A 170 13.67 -9.20 -24.42
N THR A 171 13.50 -8.20 -23.54
CA THR A 171 13.91 -8.28 -22.15
C THR A 171 13.11 -9.33 -21.39
N GLN A 172 13.81 -10.27 -20.75
CA GLN A 172 13.23 -11.20 -19.80
C GLN A 172 13.72 -10.93 -18.38
N TYR A 173 12.80 -10.85 -17.41
CA TYR A 173 13.13 -10.62 -16.00
C TYR A 173 13.09 -11.93 -15.19
N PHE A 174 13.99 -12.05 -14.21
CA PHE A 174 14.02 -13.18 -13.28
C PHE A 174 14.08 -12.67 -11.85
N LEU A 175 13.26 -13.27 -10.98
CA LEU A 175 13.13 -12.86 -9.59
C LEU A 175 13.71 -13.93 -8.66
N TYR A 176 14.50 -13.46 -7.70
CA TYR A 176 15.06 -14.24 -6.62
C TYR A 176 14.69 -13.61 -5.29
N TYR A 177 14.46 -14.43 -4.26
CA TYR A 177 14.31 -13.94 -2.91
C TYR A 177 15.32 -14.61 -1.98
N ARG A 178 15.69 -13.90 -0.91
CA ARG A 178 16.47 -14.45 0.20
C ARG A 178 15.81 -14.16 1.54
N TYR A 179 15.69 -15.19 2.35
CA TYR A 179 15.25 -15.10 3.74
C TYR A 179 16.16 -15.91 4.65
N GLY A 180 16.89 -15.22 5.53
CA GLY A 180 17.94 -15.85 6.33
C GLY A 180 19.08 -16.39 5.46
N SER A 181 19.26 -17.71 5.46
CA SER A 181 20.26 -18.46 4.68
C SER A 181 19.70 -19.13 3.42
N TRP A 182 18.40 -18.96 3.15
CA TRP A 182 17.74 -19.59 2.02
C TRP A 182 17.55 -18.58 0.90
N THR A 183 18.00 -18.93 -0.30
CA THR A 183 17.83 -18.15 -1.52
C THR A 183 17.18 -19.04 -2.58
N GLU A 184 16.10 -18.55 -3.19
CA GLU A 184 15.36 -19.30 -4.22
C GLU A 184 15.04 -18.41 -5.43
N GLU A 185 15.02 -19.04 -6.60
CA GLU A 185 14.57 -18.46 -7.86
C GLU A 185 13.10 -18.79 -8.10
N CYS A 186 12.35 -17.81 -8.61
CA CYS A 186 10.97 -18.00 -8.97
C CYS A 186 10.80 -18.91 -10.19
N GLN A 187 9.80 -19.80 -10.13
CA GLN A 187 9.47 -20.73 -11.21
C GLN A 187 8.11 -20.41 -11.87
N GLU A 188 7.18 -19.81 -11.12
CA GLU A 188 5.82 -19.53 -11.59
C GLU A 188 5.64 -18.04 -11.85
N TYR A 189 5.80 -17.65 -13.11
CA TYR A 189 5.67 -16.26 -13.54
C TYR A 189 4.34 -15.99 -14.24
N SER A 190 3.80 -14.80 -14.00
CA SER A 190 2.81 -14.19 -14.90
C SER A 190 3.51 -13.23 -15.85
N LYS A 191 3.04 -13.21 -17.10
CA LYS A 191 3.68 -12.48 -18.19
C LYS A 191 2.77 -11.42 -18.76
N ASP A 192 3.37 -10.39 -19.33
CA ASP A 192 2.65 -9.40 -20.12
C ASP A 192 2.32 -9.89 -21.54
N THR A 193 1.73 -9.01 -22.35
CA THR A 193 1.37 -9.30 -23.76
C THR A 193 2.57 -9.64 -24.63
N LEU A 194 3.77 -9.16 -24.27
CA LEU A 194 5.04 -9.41 -24.97
C LEU A 194 5.82 -10.59 -24.38
N GLN A 195 5.18 -11.41 -23.53
CA GLN A 195 5.79 -12.59 -22.89
C GLN A 195 6.95 -12.28 -21.93
N ARG A 196 7.02 -11.05 -21.41
CA ARG A 196 7.98 -10.64 -20.39
C ARG A 196 7.40 -10.89 -19.01
N ASN A 197 8.20 -11.42 -18.10
CA ASN A 197 7.79 -11.69 -16.73
C ASN A 197 7.52 -10.37 -16.00
N THR A 198 6.33 -10.23 -15.40
CA THR A 198 5.90 -9.03 -14.65
C THR A 198 5.37 -9.36 -13.26
N ALA A 199 5.11 -10.63 -12.97
CA ALA A 199 4.81 -11.09 -11.62
C ALA A 199 5.38 -12.49 -11.37
N CYS A 200 5.58 -12.80 -10.11
CA CYS A 200 6.08 -14.07 -9.63
C CYS A 200 5.25 -14.55 -8.44
N TRP A 201 4.97 -15.85 -8.42
CA TRP A 201 4.32 -16.54 -7.31
C TRP A 201 5.22 -17.64 -6.73
N PHE A 202 5.46 -17.58 -5.43
CA PHE A 202 5.98 -18.69 -4.65
C PHE A 202 4.84 -19.26 -3.79
N PRO A 203 4.26 -20.41 -4.15
CA PRO A 203 3.22 -21.02 -3.32
C PRO A 203 3.77 -21.43 -1.94
N ARG A 204 5.07 -21.72 -1.87
CA ARG A 204 5.74 -22.23 -0.68
C ARG A 204 7.11 -21.60 -0.56
N THR A 205 7.40 -21.01 0.60
CA THR A 205 8.69 -20.36 0.87
C THR A 205 9.32 -20.86 2.17
N PHE A 206 10.60 -20.54 2.36
CA PHE A 206 11.32 -20.71 3.63
C PHE A 206 11.12 -19.53 4.60
N ILE A 207 10.22 -18.59 4.28
CA ILE A 207 9.95 -17.43 5.11
C ILE A 207 9.32 -17.88 6.42
N ASN A 208 9.91 -17.45 7.53
CA ASN A 208 9.34 -17.68 8.85
C ASN A 208 8.23 -16.67 9.11
N SER A 209 6.99 -17.14 9.23
CA SER A 209 5.80 -16.33 9.46
C SER A 209 5.86 -15.45 10.71
N LYS A 210 6.58 -15.88 11.78
CA LYS A 210 6.81 -15.06 12.99
C LYS A 210 8.14 -14.29 12.97
N GLY A 211 8.89 -14.38 11.89
CA GLY A 211 10.24 -13.83 11.82
C GLY A 211 10.27 -12.30 11.80
N ARG A 212 11.40 -11.73 12.22
CA ARG A 212 11.65 -10.27 12.19
C ARG A 212 12.73 -9.87 11.19
N SER A 213 13.33 -10.85 10.52
CA SER A 213 14.38 -10.61 9.53
C SER A 213 13.79 -9.94 8.29
N LEU A 214 14.61 -9.14 7.61
CA LEU A 214 14.26 -8.55 6.32
C LEU A 214 14.22 -9.65 5.23
N LEU A 215 13.23 -9.55 4.35
CA LEU A 215 13.17 -10.29 3.10
C LEU A 215 13.93 -9.48 2.05
N ALA A 216 14.94 -10.08 1.42
CA ALA A 216 15.59 -9.49 0.26
C ALA A 216 14.95 -10.03 -1.01
N VAL A 217 14.60 -9.15 -1.94
CA VAL A 217 14.10 -9.51 -3.27
C VAL A 217 14.99 -8.87 -4.30
N TYR A 218 15.41 -9.65 -5.28
CA TYR A 218 16.30 -9.26 -6.37
C TYR A 218 15.65 -9.60 -7.70
N VAL A 219 15.60 -8.63 -8.60
CA VAL A 219 15.11 -8.80 -9.97
C VAL A 219 16.24 -8.42 -10.91
N ASN A 220 16.70 -9.35 -11.73
CA ASN A 220 17.59 -9.08 -12.85
C ASN A 220 16.85 -9.28 -14.16
N GLY A 221 17.53 -9.01 -15.27
CA GLY A 221 17.01 -9.36 -16.58
C GLY A 221 18.10 -9.63 -17.59
N SER A 222 17.70 -10.20 -18.71
CA SER A 222 18.55 -10.45 -19.87
C SER A 222 17.87 -9.94 -21.14
N SER A 223 18.67 -9.39 -22.04
CA SER A 223 18.28 -8.93 -23.38
C SER A 223 19.51 -9.07 -24.28
N LYS A 224 19.29 -9.26 -25.58
CA LYS A 224 20.35 -9.27 -26.60
C LYS A 224 20.80 -7.85 -26.97
N GLU A 225 19.93 -6.86 -26.76
CA GLU A 225 20.14 -5.48 -27.20
C GLU A 225 20.79 -4.60 -26.14
N ALA A 226 20.46 -4.83 -24.86
CA ALA A 226 20.98 -4.02 -23.77
C ALA A 226 21.29 -4.85 -22.51
N VAL A 227 22.28 -4.37 -21.75
CA VAL A 227 22.51 -4.88 -20.39
C VAL A 227 21.43 -4.31 -19.48
N ILE A 228 20.63 -5.19 -18.89
CA ILE A 228 19.51 -4.81 -18.03
C ILE A 228 20.03 -4.51 -16.62
N LYS A 229 19.72 -3.32 -16.13
CA LYS A 229 20.09 -2.91 -14.77
C LYS A 229 19.26 -3.70 -13.75
N PRO A 230 19.89 -4.38 -12.77
CA PRO A 230 19.15 -5.12 -11.76
C PRO A 230 18.52 -4.18 -10.72
N LEU A 231 17.55 -4.71 -9.99
CA LEU A 231 16.88 -4.07 -8.87
C LEU A 231 16.94 -5.00 -7.66
N ASP A 232 17.33 -4.48 -6.49
CA ASP A 232 17.06 -5.14 -5.21
C ASP A 232 16.34 -4.22 -4.23
N GLN A 233 15.50 -4.84 -3.41
CA GLN A 233 14.76 -4.18 -2.35
C GLN A 233 14.69 -5.07 -1.11
N LEU A 234 14.74 -4.42 0.06
CA LEU A 234 14.56 -5.06 1.35
C LEU A 234 13.16 -4.76 1.87
N PHE A 235 12.43 -5.80 2.26
CA PHE A 235 11.09 -5.68 2.82
C PHE A 235 11.09 -6.15 4.28
N ALA A 236 10.59 -5.30 5.16
CA ALA A 236 10.20 -5.74 6.49
C ALA A 236 8.93 -6.57 6.37
N LEU A 237 8.95 -7.79 6.91
CA LEU A 237 7.83 -8.72 6.77
C LEU A 237 6.50 -8.14 7.26
N HIS A 238 6.49 -7.36 8.35
CA HIS A 238 5.24 -6.75 8.85
C HIS A 238 4.59 -5.78 7.85
N ALA A 239 5.38 -5.15 6.97
CA ALA A 239 4.89 -4.18 5.99
C ALA A 239 4.27 -4.85 4.74
N ILE A 240 4.60 -6.12 4.50
CA ILE A 240 4.13 -6.88 3.32
C ILE A 240 3.25 -8.08 3.68
N ASP A 241 3.11 -8.40 4.96
CA ASP A 241 2.27 -9.50 5.46
C ASP A 241 0.81 -9.11 5.43
N ARG A 242 0.08 -9.64 4.46
CA ARG A 242 -1.37 -9.46 4.35
C ARG A 242 -2.05 -10.45 5.27
N VAL A 243 -2.58 -9.92 6.37
CA VAL A 243 -3.35 -10.70 7.34
C VAL A 243 -4.59 -11.30 6.66
N ASN A 244 -4.89 -12.57 6.94
CA ASN A 244 -6.12 -13.19 6.46
C ASN A 244 -7.36 -12.57 7.12
N PRO A 245 -8.51 -12.52 6.43
CA PRO A 245 -9.75 -12.14 7.08
C PRO A 245 -10.12 -13.11 8.22
N PRO A 246 -10.83 -12.65 9.26
CA PRO A 246 -11.45 -13.53 10.25
C PRO A 246 -12.35 -14.59 9.61
N VAL A 247 -12.37 -15.78 10.19
CA VAL A 247 -13.17 -16.91 9.70
C VAL A 247 -14.38 -17.15 10.60
N ASN A 248 -15.43 -17.76 10.06
CA ASN A 248 -16.66 -18.10 10.79
C ASN A 248 -17.28 -16.88 11.50
N VAL A 249 -17.49 -15.79 10.77
CA VAL A 249 -18.25 -14.65 11.29
C VAL A 249 -19.71 -15.08 11.40
N THR A 250 -20.28 -14.97 12.59
CA THR A 250 -21.68 -15.24 12.90
C THR A 250 -22.30 -14.03 13.58
N ALA A 251 -23.60 -13.88 13.43
CA ALA A 251 -24.35 -12.82 14.07
C ALA A 251 -25.74 -13.32 14.47
N GLU A 252 -26.17 -12.95 15.67
CA GLU A 252 -27.45 -13.33 16.23
C GLU A 252 -28.13 -12.08 16.80
N ILE A 253 -29.44 -11.98 16.58
CA ILE A 253 -30.26 -10.88 17.11
C ILE A 253 -31.16 -11.46 18.19
N GLU A 254 -30.98 -10.99 19.42
CA GLU A 254 -31.89 -11.25 20.52
C GLU A 254 -32.57 -9.94 20.92
N ARG A 255 -33.84 -9.77 20.51
CA ARG A 255 -34.61 -8.52 20.66
C ARG A 255 -33.92 -7.37 19.94
N THR A 256 -33.28 -6.47 20.69
CA THR A 256 -32.53 -5.30 20.17
C THR A 256 -31.02 -5.47 20.31
N CYS A 257 -30.56 -6.64 20.78
CA CYS A 257 -29.15 -6.92 21.01
C CYS A 257 -28.59 -7.73 19.83
N LEU A 258 -27.65 -7.17 19.10
CA LEU A 258 -26.90 -7.84 18.05
C LEU A 258 -25.58 -8.35 18.62
N THR A 259 -25.43 -9.67 18.70
CA THR A 259 -24.19 -10.33 19.10
C THR A 259 -23.47 -10.83 17.86
N ILE A 260 -22.24 -10.36 17.65
CA ILE A 260 -21.39 -10.71 16.51
C ILE A 260 -20.19 -11.46 17.05
N GLN A 261 -19.90 -12.64 16.49
CA GLN A 261 -18.78 -13.48 16.88
C GLN A 261 -17.97 -13.86 15.66
N TRP A 262 -16.66 -14.07 15.83
CA TRP A 262 -15.77 -14.54 14.77
C TRP A 262 -14.63 -15.36 15.36
N LYS A 263 -13.96 -16.15 14.52
CA LYS A 263 -12.73 -16.84 14.90
C LYS A 263 -11.50 -16.11 14.40
N LYS A 264 -10.38 -16.31 15.11
CA LYS A 264 -9.09 -15.72 14.76
C LYS A 264 -8.72 -16.06 13.30
N PRO A 265 -8.04 -15.15 12.57
CA PRO A 265 -7.52 -15.44 11.25
C PRO A 265 -6.55 -16.62 11.21
N VAL A 266 -6.47 -17.26 10.04
CA VAL A 266 -5.41 -18.24 9.76
C VAL A 266 -4.06 -17.53 9.83
N SER A 267 -3.30 -17.83 10.87
CA SER A 267 -2.04 -17.16 11.20
C SER A 267 -1.32 -17.91 12.32
N PRO A 268 0.02 -17.89 12.37
CA PRO A 268 0.77 -18.47 13.49
C PRO A 268 0.63 -17.68 14.80
N PHE A 269 0.12 -16.45 14.75
CA PHE A 269 0.00 -15.58 15.92
C PHE A 269 -1.20 -15.98 16.81
N PRO A 270 -1.05 -15.84 18.14
CA PRO A 270 -2.12 -16.12 19.10
C PRO A 270 -3.23 -15.07 19.05
N ILE A 271 -4.38 -15.37 19.68
CA ILE A 271 -5.61 -14.56 19.61
C ILE A 271 -5.38 -13.10 20.07
N HIS A 272 -4.65 -12.89 21.16
CA HIS A 272 -4.38 -11.56 21.72
C HIS A 272 -3.50 -10.66 20.84
N CYS A 273 -2.94 -11.18 19.74
CA CYS A 273 -2.15 -10.41 18.80
C CYS A 273 -2.98 -9.74 17.70
N PHE A 274 -4.30 -9.89 17.70
CA PHE A 274 -5.16 -9.31 16.68
C PHE A 274 -6.00 -8.17 17.23
N VAL A 275 -6.11 -7.13 16.42
CA VAL A 275 -7.13 -6.07 16.56
C VAL A 275 -8.09 -6.24 15.40
N TYR A 276 -9.38 -6.15 15.69
CA TYR A 276 -10.45 -6.31 14.71
C TYR A 276 -11.14 -4.98 14.46
N GLU A 277 -11.69 -4.83 13.27
CA GLU A 277 -12.65 -3.78 12.95
C GLU A 277 -13.93 -4.43 12.44
N VAL A 278 -15.04 -4.13 13.10
CA VAL A 278 -16.37 -4.64 12.77
C VAL A 278 -17.13 -3.55 12.05
N LYS A 279 -17.63 -3.84 10.86
CA LYS A 279 -18.48 -2.95 10.06
C LYS A 279 -19.90 -3.49 10.08
N ILE A 280 -20.84 -2.67 10.57
CA ILE A 280 -22.26 -2.95 10.62
C ILE A 280 -22.95 -1.95 9.70
N TYR A 281 -23.61 -2.44 8.65
CA TYR A 281 -24.33 -1.62 7.67
C TYR A 281 -25.83 -1.90 7.77
N ASN A 282 -26.60 -0.89 8.16
CA ASN A 282 -28.06 -0.94 8.12
C ASN A 282 -28.54 -0.69 6.69
N THR A 283 -29.10 -1.72 6.06
CA THR A 283 -29.50 -1.68 4.65
C THR A 283 -30.72 -0.79 4.40
N ARG A 284 -31.60 -0.61 5.39
CA ARG A 284 -32.80 0.21 5.30
C ARG A 284 -32.52 1.70 5.46
N LYS A 285 -31.68 2.06 6.43
CA LYS A 285 -31.31 3.46 6.74
C LYS A 285 -30.11 3.96 5.94
N GLY A 286 -29.38 3.06 5.26
CA GLY A 286 -28.15 3.39 4.55
C GLY A 286 -27.01 3.82 5.47
N PHE A 287 -27.06 3.43 6.75
CA PHE A 287 -26.10 3.87 7.77
C PHE A 287 -25.04 2.80 8.03
N SER A 288 -23.76 3.19 8.05
CA SER A 288 -22.64 2.29 8.38
C SER A 288 -21.93 2.71 9.67
N GLN A 289 -21.80 1.79 10.61
CA GLN A 289 -20.98 1.93 11.80
C GLN A 289 -19.72 1.06 11.67
N LYS A 290 -18.60 1.55 12.20
CA LYS A 290 -17.34 0.79 12.31
C LYS A 290 -16.81 0.89 13.73
N GLU A 291 -16.49 -0.26 14.32
CA GLU A 291 -15.97 -0.33 15.69
C GLU A 291 -14.69 -1.15 15.73
N LYS A 292 -13.70 -0.65 16.48
CA LYS A 292 -12.43 -1.36 16.70
C LYS A 292 -12.48 -2.12 18.02
N VAL A 293 -12.15 -3.41 17.97
CA VAL A 293 -12.30 -4.32 19.10
C VAL A 293 -11.10 -5.25 19.18
N THR A 294 -10.70 -5.64 20.38
CA THR A 294 -9.59 -6.60 20.61
C THR A 294 -10.07 -8.00 20.98
N THR A 295 -11.38 -8.15 21.24
CA THR A 295 -12.04 -9.43 21.52
C THR A 295 -12.52 -10.09 20.22
N ASP A 296 -12.93 -11.34 20.31
CA ASP A 296 -13.52 -12.14 19.23
C ASP A 296 -15.05 -12.05 19.16
N THR A 297 -15.63 -11.20 20.02
CA THR A 297 -17.07 -10.94 20.13
C THR A 297 -17.30 -9.44 20.25
N PHE A 298 -18.36 -8.95 19.61
CA PHE A 298 -18.85 -7.58 19.73
C PHE A 298 -20.37 -7.56 19.89
N ILE A 299 -20.87 -6.71 20.79
CA ILE A 299 -22.29 -6.56 21.07
C ILE A 299 -22.70 -5.14 20.73
N ALA A 300 -23.74 -4.99 19.92
CA ALA A 300 -24.30 -3.70 19.52
C ALA A 300 -25.80 -3.65 19.83
N ILE A 301 -26.29 -2.46 20.17
CA ILE A 301 -27.74 -2.21 20.28
C ILE A 301 -28.22 -1.75 18.91
N ILE A 302 -29.22 -2.45 18.36
CA ILE A 302 -29.75 -2.21 17.02
C ILE A 302 -31.26 -1.99 17.04
N ASP A 303 -31.76 -1.46 15.93
CA ASP A 303 -33.20 -1.41 15.61
C ASP A 303 -33.64 -2.78 15.08
N ASP A 304 -34.72 -3.34 15.63
CA ASP A 304 -35.20 -4.70 15.39
C ASP A 304 -35.87 -4.87 14.00
N ILE A 305 -36.24 -3.75 13.36
CA ILE A 305 -36.98 -3.73 12.08
C ILE A 305 -36.07 -3.50 10.85
N SER A 306 -34.76 -3.72 10.97
CA SER A 306 -33.82 -3.49 9.87
C SER A 306 -32.99 -4.74 9.59
N LYS A 307 -32.69 -4.98 8.31
CA LYS A 307 -31.64 -5.91 7.93
C LYS A 307 -30.27 -5.25 7.97
N TYR A 308 -29.31 -5.98 8.52
CA TYR A 308 -27.92 -5.55 8.67
C TYR A 308 -26.99 -6.42 7.85
N SER A 309 -26.00 -5.79 7.20
CA SER A 309 -24.85 -6.45 6.59
C SER A 309 -23.64 -6.26 7.50
N ILE A 310 -23.00 -7.37 7.88
CA ILE A 310 -21.90 -7.36 8.83
C ILE A 310 -20.64 -7.90 8.16
N GLN A 311 -19.53 -7.19 8.35
CA GLN A 311 -18.22 -7.61 7.89
C GLN A 311 -17.19 -7.37 8.99
N VAL A 312 -16.19 -8.24 9.10
CA VAL A 312 -15.10 -8.10 10.07
C VAL A 312 -13.78 -8.20 9.33
N ARG A 313 -12.82 -7.34 9.69
CA ARG A 313 -11.42 -7.45 9.24
C ARG A 313 -10.48 -7.45 10.44
N ALA A 314 -9.27 -7.93 10.25
CA ALA A 314 -8.24 -8.04 11.28
C ALA A 314 -6.97 -7.31 10.88
N ALA A 315 -6.23 -6.84 11.87
CA ALA A 315 -4.87 -6.37 11.73
C ALA A 315 -4.01 -6.88 12.88
N MET A 316 -2.71 -6.88 12.66
CA MET A 316 -1.75 -7.24 13.68
C MET A 316 -1.63 -6.13 14.73
N SER A 317 -1.73 -6.50 16.00
CA SER A 317 -1.56 -5.59 17.14
C SER A 317 -0.10 -5.14 17.28
N SER A 318 0.10 -3.85 17.56
CA SER A 318 1.41 -3.25 17.84
C SER A 318 2.13 -3.90 19.02
N VAL A 319 1.39 -4.55 19.93
CA VAL A 319 1.93 -5.30 21.07
C VAL A 319 2.78 -6.49 20.62
N CYS A 320 2.41 -7.14 19.52
CA CYS A 320 3.08 -8.35 19.06
C CYS A 320 4.08 -8.08 17.93
N ARG A 321 3.78 -7.09 17.06
CA ARG A 321 4.61 -6.71 15.92
C ARG A 321 4.30 -5.28 15.51
N GLU A 322 5.25 -4.60 14.88
CA GLU A 322 4.98 -3.31 14.22
C GLU A 322 3.73 -3.38 13.33
N THR A 323 2.98 -2.28 13.32
CA THR A 323 1.69 -2.20 12.63
C THR A 323 1.88 -2.46 11.14
N GLY A 324 1.16 -3.47 10.64
CA GLY A 324 1.19 -3.89 9.25
C GLY A 324 -0.08 -3.56 8.50
N LEU A 325 -0.36 -4.35 7.48
CA LEU A 325 -1.55 -4.24 6.65
C LEU A 325 -2.79 -4.79 7.37
N TRP A 326 -3.95 -4.19 7.07
CA TRP A 326 -5.24 -4.78 7.41
C TRP A 326 -5.55 -5.93 6.46
N SER A 327 -6.29 -6.92 6.95
CA SER A 327 -6.92 -7.92 6.10
C SER A 327 -7.96 -7.29 5.20
N GLU A 328 -8.34 -8.02 4.16
CA GLU A 328 -9.63 -7.78 3.51
C GLU A 328 -10.78 -7.95 4.51
N TRP A 329 -11.91 -7.36 4.15
CA TRP A 329 -13.15 -7.63 4.86
C TRP A 329 -13.58 -9.08 4.67
N SER A 330 -14.15 -9.67 5.72
CA SER A 330 -14.86 -10.94 5.59
C SER A 330 -16.00 -10.82 4.57
N GLN A 331 -16.44 -11.97 4.08
CA GLN A 331 -17.68 -12.04 3.31
C GLN A 331 -18.83 -11.47 4.16
N PRO A 332 -19.72 -10.66 3.55
CA PRO A 332 -20.83 -10.06 4.27
C PRO A 332 -21.83 -11.13 4.70
N ILE A 333 -22.18 -11.11 5.99
CA ILE A 333 -23.31 -11.88 6.51
C ILE A 333 -24.49 -10.94 6.73
N TYR A 334 -25.70 -11.48 6.62
CA TYR A 334 -26.92 -10.71 6.76
C TYR A 334 -27.78 -11.25 7.90
N VAL A 335 -28.29 -10.34 8.72
CA VAL A 335 -29.18 -10.65 9.85
C VAL A 335 -30.29 -9.62 9.96
N GLY A 336 -31.40 -10.02 10.58
CA GLY A 336 -32.61 -9.22 10.66
C GLY A 336 -33.51 -9.39 9.44
N ASN A 337 -34.72 -8.84 9.53
CA ASN A 337 -35.73 -8.95 8.49
C ASN A 337 -35.91 -7.61 7.78
N ASP A 338 -35.97 -7.67 6.46
CA ASP A 338 -36.58 -6.61 5.65
C ASP A 338 -38.07 -6.92 5.55
N GLU A 339 -38.80 -6.83 6.66
CA GLU A 339 -40.25 -6.77 6.53
C GLU A 339 -40.57 -5.46 5.81
N LYS A 340 -40.91 -5.59 4.52
CA LYS A 340 -41.50 -4.51 3.76
C LYS A 340 -42.67 -4.01 4.58
N GLN A 341 -42.55 -2.77 5.05
CA GLN A 341 -43.61 -2.02 5.68
C GLN A 341 -44.94 -2.30 4.95
N PRO A 342 -46.06 -2.58 5.65
CA PRO A 342 -47.29 -3.15 5.09
C PRO A 342 -48.06 -2.16 4.20
N TRP A 343 -47.38 -1.33 3.40
CA TRP A 343 -47.97 -0.53 2.34
C TRP A 343 -48.77 -1.40 1.36
N THR A 344 -48.40 -2.67 1.18
CA THR A 344 -49.19 -3.66 0.41
C THR A 344 -50.56 -3.96 1.04
N GLU A 345 -50.73 -3.82 2.35
CA GLU A 345 -52.01 -4.05 3.05
C GLU A 345 -52.90 -2.80 3.07
N TRP A 346 -52.31 -1.61 3.13
CA TRP A 346 -53.06 -0.34 3.11
C TRP A 346 -53.45 0.09 1.69
N PHE A 347 -52.69 -0.30 0.67
CA PHE A 347 -52.99 0.01 -0.74
C PHE A 347 -54.41 -0.44 -1.18
N PRO A 348 -54.87 -1.68 -0.93
CA PRO A 348 -56.25 -2.06 -1.28
C PRO A 348 -57.30 -1.29 -0.48
N VAL A 349 -57.03 -0.95 0.78
CA VAL A 349 -57.95 -0.16 1.61
C VAL A 349 -58.10 1.26 1.07
N VAL A 350 -56.98 1.91 0.72
CA VAL A 350 -56.97 3.25 0.13
C VAL A 350 -57.61 3.26 -1.26
N LEU A 351 -57.32 2.25 -2.10
CA LEU A 351 -57.91 2.11 -3.43
C LEU A 351 -59.43 1.93 -3.35
N MET A 352 -59.93 1.08 -2.45
CA MET A 352 -61.36 0.88 -2.22
C MET A 352 -62.04 2.15 -1.69
N ALA A 353 -61.37 2.89 -0.80
CA ALA A 353 -61.90 4.16 -0.31
C ALA A 353 -62.04 5.20 -1.43
N VAL A 354 -61.05 5.32 -2.33
CA VAL A 354 -61.08 6.22 -3.49
C VAL A 354 -62.20 5.82 -4.47
N ILE A 355 -62.35 4.53 -4.77
CA ILE A 355 -63.42 4.03 -5.65
C ILE A 355 -64.79 4.34 -5.06
N CYS A 356 -65.00 4.08 -3.77
CA CYS A 356 -66.25 4.42 -3.08
C CYS A 356 -66.54 5.93 -3.13
N PHE A 357 -65.52 6.77 -2.94
CA PHE A 357 -65.68 8.22 -3.01
C PHE A 357 -66.08 8.70 -4.41
N LEU A 358 -65.47 8.14 -5.46
CA LEU A 358 -65.81 8.44 -6.86
C LEU A 358 -67.24 8.01 -7.20
N LEU A 359 -67.69 6.84 -6.73
CA LEU A 359 -69.06 6.36 -6.93
C LEU A 359 -70.09 7.24 -6.21
N LEU A 360 -69.76 7.73 -5.01
CA LEU A 360 -70.62 8.66 -4.29
C LEU A 360 -70.74 10.00 -5.01
N ILE A 361 -69.64 10.55 -5.52
CA ILE A 361 -69.63 11.79 -6.32
C ILE A 361 -70.46 11.59 -7.59
N LEU A 362 -70.27 10.48 -8.32
CA LEU A 362 -71.02 10.18 -9.53
C LEU A 362 -72.53 10.03 -9.23
N SER A 363 -72.90 9.37 -8.14
CA SER A 363 -74.29 9.25 -7.69
C SER A 363 -74.90 10.60 -7.36
N LEU A 364 -74.16 11.50 -6.69
CA LEU A 364 -74.59 12.86 -6.39
C LEU A 364 -74.79 13.68 -7.68
N ILE A 365 -73.86 13.61 -8.62
CA ILE A 365 -73.96 14.27 -9.93
C ILE A 365 -75.17 13.73 -10.69
N CYS A 366 -75.36 12.41 -10.77
CA CYS A 366 -76.52 11.80 -11.42
C CYS A 366 -77.84 12.22 -10.76
N ARG A 367 -77.90 12.32 -9.43
CA ARG A 367 -79.09 12.83 -8.72
C ARG A 367 -79.35 14.29 -9.05
N ILE A 368 -78.32 15.13 -9.06
CA ILE A 368 -78.41 16.54 -9.43
C ILE A 368 -78.88 16.65 -10.88
N CYS A 369 -78.28 15.93 -11.83
CA CYS A 369 -78.71 15.90 -13.23
C CYS A 369 -80.16 15.43 -13.38
N HIS A 370 -80.57 14.37 -12.67
CA HIS A 370 -81.95 13.88 -12.70
C HIS A 370 -82.95 14.91 -12.12
N LEU A 371 -82.58 15.63 -11.05
CA LEU A 371 -83.33 16.77 -10.52
C LEU A 371 -83.44 17.90 -11.53
N TRP A 372 -82.36 18.23 -12.23
CA TRP A 372 -82.35 19.23 -13.30
C TRP A 372 -83.24 18.82 -14.49
N THR A 373 -83.24 17.54 -14.88
CA THR A 373 -84.15 17.03 -15.94
C THR A 373 -85.62 17.04 -15.53
N LYS A 374 -85.93 16.98 -14.23
CA LYS A 374 -87.29 17.08 -13.71
C LYS A 374 -87.77 18.52 -13.55
N LEU A 375 -86.87 19.47 -13.32
CA LEU A 375 -87.18 20.90 -13.19
C LEU A 375 -87.26 21.61 -14.54
N PHE A 376 -86.59 21.09 -15.58
CA PHE A 376 -86.65 21.60 -16.95
C PHE A 376 -86.81 20.44 -17.96
N PRO A 377 -88.04 20.05 -18.33
CA PRO A 377 -88.24 19.10 -19.42
C PRO A 377 -87.77 19.72 -20.76
N PRO A 378 -87.22 18.91 -21.69
CA PRO A 378 -86.79 19.41 -22.99
C PRO A 378 -87.98 19.96 -23.78
N VAL A 379 -87.84 21.18 -24.31
CA VAL A 379 -88.83 21.85 -25.17
C VAL A 379 -89.07 21.00 -26.43
N PRO A 380 -90.32 20.70 -26.80
CA PRO A 380 -90.63 19.87 -27.96
C PRO A 380 -90.20 20.57 -29.26
N ALA A 381 -89.45 19.86 -30.09
CA ALA A 381 -89.06 20.33 -31.41
C ALA A 381 -90.30 20.53 -32.32
N PRO A 382 -90.39 21.63 -33.08
CA PRO A 382 -91.52 21.89 -33.95
C PRO A 382 -91.50 21.02 -35.22
N LYS A 383 -92.66 20.46 -35.56
CA LYS A 383 -92.94 19.95 -36.91
C LYS A 383 -93.28 21.12 -37.83
N SER A 384 -92.63 21.24 -38.99
CA SER A 384 -93.27 21.78 -40.18
C SER A 384 -92.61 21.28 -41.47
N ASN A 385 -93.46 20.75 -42.36
CA ASN A 385 -93.17 20.61 -43.77
C ASN A 385 -93.27 22.01 -44.41
N ILE A 386 -92.23 22.50 -45.07
CA ILE A 386 -92.35 23.52 -46.11
C ILE A 386 -91.44 23.09 -47.26
N LYS A 387 -92.06 22.41 -48.24
CA LYS A 387 -91.59 22.40 -49.62
C LYS A 387 -92.09 23.70 -50.29
N ASP A 388 -91.29 24.14 -51.25
CA ASP A 388 -91.54 25.16 -52.28
C ASP A 388 -91.14 26.63 -52.03
N PHE A 389 -90.57 27.18 -53.10
CA PHE A 389 -90.02 28.52 -53.37
C PHE A 389 -88.59 28.74 -52.82
N PHE A 390 -87.52 28.53 -53.61
CA PHE A 390 -87.32 29.18 -54.92
C PHE A 390 -86.90 28.23 -56.05
N VAL A 391 -87.71 28.29 -57.12
CA VAL A 391 -87.48 27.77 -58.47
C VAL A 391 -86.76 28.84 -59.31
N THR A 392 -85.61 28.45 -59.86
CA THR A 392 -85.12 28.60 -61.25
C THR A 392 -85.13 29.95 -61.98
N ILE A 393 -83.94 30.38 -62.45
CA ILE A 393 -83.66 30.91 -63.81
C ILE A 393 -82.21 30.47 -64.17
N ASN A 394 -81.99 29.38 -64.92
CA ASN A 394 -81.75 29.24 -66.38
C ASN A 394 -80.40 29.77 -66.94
N TYR A 395 -79.61 28.83 -67.51
CA TYR A 395 -78.74 28.81 -68.73
C TYR A 395 -78.03 30.11 -69.16
N GLU A 396 -76.76 30.21 -69.56
CA GLU A 396 -75.72 29.30 -70.12
C GLU A 396 -74.44 30.14 -70.30
N LYS A 397 -73.21 29.59 -70.23
CA LYS A 397 -72.11 29.73 -71.22
C LYS A 397 -70.75 29.24 -70.68
N SER A 398 -70.09 28.48 -71.55
CA SER A 398 -68.76 27.86 -71.51
C SER A 398 -67.57 28.83 -71.38
N GLY A 399 -66.43 28.33 -70.89
CA GLY A 399 -65.11 28.97 -71.09
C GLY A 399 -64.01 28.45 -70.16
N SER A 400 -63.05 27.72 -70.72
CA SER A 400 -61.85 27.12 -70.13
C SER A 400 -60.62 28.07 -70.13
N GLY A 401 -59.60 27.77 -69.30
CA GLY A 401 -58.20 28.24 -69.39
C GLY A 401 -57.75 29.06 -68.17
N GLU A 402 -57.05 28.50 -67.17
CA GLU A 402 -55.61 28.15 -67.08
C GLU A 402 -54.71 29.32 -66.59
N THR A 403 -53.61 28.97 -65.92
CA THR A 403 -52.55 29.75 -65.24
C THR A 403 -52.85 30.10 -63.76
N ASP A 404 -52.18 29.54 -62.74
CA ASP A 404 -50.74 29.38 -62.39
C ASP A 404 -50.45 30.32 -61.20
N ILE A 405 -50.18 29.78 -60.00
CA ILE A 405 -48.87 29.51 -59.36
C ILE A 405 -48.67 30.49 -58.19
N GLU A 406 -48.39 29.88 -57.03
CA GLU A 406 -47.50 30.28 -55.91
C GLU A 406 -48.18 29.99 -54.57
N VAL A 407 -47.94 28.83 -53.96
CA VAL A 407 -46.73 28.44 -53.20
C VAL A 407 -46.54 29.33 -51.96
N VAL A 408 -46.99 28.84 -50.80
CA VAL A 408 -46.21 28.71 -49.55
C VAL A 408 -46.78 27.50 -48.80
N SER A 409 -46.25 26.30 -49.12
CA SER A 409 -45.51 25.39 -48.23
C SER A 409 -46.10 25.16 -46.82
N TYR A 410 -46.77 24.01 -46.65
CA TYR A 410 -46.32 22.81 -45.89
C TYR A 410 -45.22 23.05 -44.82
N VAL A 411 -45.17 22.34 -43.69
CA VAL A 411 -45.72 21.04 -43.30
C VAL A 411 -45.55 20.89 -41.78
N GLU A 412 -46.34 19.98 -41.20
CA GLU A 412 -46.12 19.38 -39.88
C GLU A 412 -44.65 19.01 -39.63
N GLU A 413 -44.19 19.07 -38.38
CA GLU A 413 -43.28 18.01 -37.94
C GLU A 413 -43.82 17.37 -36.65
N PRO A 414 -43.96 16.04 -36.65
CA PRO A 414 -44.28 15.22 -35.49
C PRO A 414 -43.00 14.66 -34.84
N GLY A 415 -43.15 14.16 -33.61
CA GLY A 415 -42.64 12.83 -33.27
C GLY A 415 -41.21 12.67 -32.74
N PHE A 416 -41.16 12.19 -31.49
CA PHE A 416 -40.56 10.90 -31.11
C PHE A 416 -39.04 10.73 -30.91
N GLU A 417 -38.75 10.28 -29.67
CA GLU A 417 -37.79 9.25 -29.25
C GLU A 417 -36.29 9.51 -28.97
N THR A 418 -35.96 9.12 -27.72
CA THR A 418 -34.74 8.44 -27.21
C THR A 418 -33.38 9.09 -27.33
N LEU A 419 -32.75 9.34 -26.18
CA LEU A 419 -31.61 8.59 -25.61
C LEU A 419 -30.83 9.53 -24.69
N GLU A 420 -30.64 9.15 -23.43
CA GLU A 420 -29.35 9.40 -22.78
C GLU A 420 -29.12 8.35 -21.71
N ASP A 421 -28.21 7.46 -22.07
CA ASP A 421 -27.55 6.47 -21.24
C ASP A 421 -26.14 7.02 -20.95
N SER A 422 -25.56 6.57 -19.84
CA SER A 422 -24.12 6.56 -19.52
C SER A 422 -23.33 7.87 -19.26
N VAL A 423 -23.00 8.06 -17.97
CA VAL A 423 -21.64 7.94 -17.39
C VAL A 423 -20.45 8.22 -18.32
N PHE A 424 -19.61 9.18 -17.91
CA PHE A 424 -18.21 8.96 -17.50
C PHE A 424 -17.87 9.81 -16.29
#